data_AF-A0A2S0KEU4-F1
#
_entry.id   AF-A0A2S0KEU4-F1
#
_cell.length_a   1.000
_cell.length_b   1.000
_cell.length_c   1.000
_cell.angle_alpha   90.00
_cell.angle_beta   90.00
_cell.angle_gamma   90.00
#
_symmetry.space_group_name_H-M   'P 1'
#
loop_
_entity.id
_entity.type
_entity.pdbx_description
1 polymer ?
#
loop_
_entity_poly.entity_id
_entity_poly.type
_entity_poly.pdbx_seq_one_letter_code
_entity_poly.pdbx_strand_id
1 'polypeptide(L)'
;MPETGMMQIGELAQRTSLSLRTIRHYDQIGLLTPSGRSAGGFRLYTDDDYDRLMLIRRMKPLGYSLEQMGDLLRALDSMRCDDETGTDGAIAMSHFLTDAQERRAKLTEQLAAADEFIRLLSAHIEQ
;
A
#
# COMPACT_ATOMS: atom_id res chain seq x y z
N MET A 1 -31.80 -0.93 1.19
CA MET A 1 -30.88 -2.06 1.37
C MET A 1 -29.49 -1.54 1.11
N PRO A 2 -28.52 -1.58 2.05
CA PRO A 2 -27.15 -1.24 1.68
C PRO A 2 -26.62 -2.36 0.78
N GLU A 3 -26.04 -1.97 -0.35
CA GLU A 3 -25.47 -2.89 -1.34
C GLU A 3 -24.34 -3.68 -0.68
N THR A 4 -24.41 -5.02 -0.74
CA THR A 4 -23.66 -6.01 0.07
C THR A 4 -22.12 -6.01 -0.09
N GLY A 5 -21.52 -4.96 -0.67
CA GLY A 5 -20.05 -4.84 -0.83
C GLY A 5 -19.50 -3.45 -0.51
N MET A 6 -20.31 -2.55 0.07
CA MET A 6 -19.89 -1.18 0.37
C MET A 6 -19.70 -0.95 1.87
N MET A 7 -18.50 -0.51 2.24
CA MET A 7 -18.04 -0.21 3.59
C MET A 7 -17.98 1.28 3.84
N GLN A 8 -18.32 1.72 5.05
CA GLN A 8 -18.02 3.09 5.47
C GLN A 8 -16.54 3.24 5.86
N ILE A 9 -16.06 4.48 5.93
CA ILE A 9 -14.68 4.79 6.33
C ILE A 9 -14.27 4.17 7.68
N GLY A 10 -15.22 4.06 8.63
CA GLY A 10 -14.98 3.45 9.94
C GLY A 10 -14.71 1.95 9.86
N GLU A 11 -15.50 1.25 9.05
CA GLU A 11 -15.33 -0.19 8.80
C GLU A 11 -14.02 -0.44 8.02
N LEU A 12 -13.75 0.38 7.00
CA LEU A 12 -12.51 0.31 6.24
C LEU A 12 -11.27 0.53 7.13
N ALA A 13 -11.33 1.50 8.05
CA ALA A 13 -10.27 1.75 9.03
C ALA A 13 -10.02 0.54 9.93
N GLN A 14 -11.07 -0.10 10.42
CA GLN A 14 -10.95 -1.31 11.25
C GLN A 14 -10.32 -2.47 10.45
N ARG A 15 -10.85 -2.76 9.25
CA ARG A 15 -10.35 -3.85 8.39
C ARG A 15 -8.90 -3.64 7.97
N THR A 16 -8.51 -2.41 7.62
CA THR A 16 -7.15 -2.10 7.16
C THR A 16 -6.16 -1.86 8.31
N SER A 17 -6.66 -1.74 9.55
CA SER A 17 -5.89 -1.26 10.71
C SER A 17 -5.22 0.11 10.49
N LEU A 18 -5.75 0.91 9.57
CA LEU A 18 -5.30 2.28 9.32
C LEU A 18 -6.15 3.25 10.12
N SER A 19 -5.55 4.35 10.55
CA SER A 19 -6.32 5.42 11.19
C SER A 19 -7.27 6.08 10.19
N LEU A 20 -8.43 6.53 10.67
CA LEU A 20 -9.34 7.38 9.88
C LEU A 20 -8.63 8.58 9.26
N ARG A 21 -7.67 9.17 9.99
CA ARG A 21 -6.83 10.28 9.52
C ARG A 21 -6.01 9.88 8.30
N THR A 22 -5.41 8.69 8.33
CA THR A 22 -4.60 8.16 7.21
C THR A 22 -5.47 7.94 5.98
N ILE A 23 -6.65 7.31 6.13
CA ILE A 23 -7.55 7.07 5.01
C ILE A 23 -8.06 8.40 4.42
N ARG A 24 -8.42 9.38 5.26
CA ARG A 24 -8.82 10.73 4.79
C ARG A 24 -7.67 11.45 4.09
N HIS A 25 -6.44 11.28 4.57
CA HIS A 25 -5.28 11.87 3.92
C HIS A 25 -5.06 11.26 2.54
N TYR A 26 -5.18 9.94 2.39
CA TYR A 26 -5.11 9.26 1.09
C TYR A 26 -6.22 9.69 0.13
N ASP A 27 -7.44 9.92 0.63
CA ASP A 27 -8.53 10.54 -0.15
C ASP A 27 -8.17 11.96 -0.61
N GLN A 28 -7.64 12.80 0.28
CA GLN A 28 -7.29 14.19 -0.04
C GLN A 28 -6.20 14.31 -1.12
N ILE A 29 -5.22 13.40 -1.12
CA ILE A 29 -4.13 13.41 -2.11
C ILE A 29 -4.48 12.61 -3.38
N GLY A 30 -5.70 12.08 -3.48
CA GLY A 30 -6.16 11.30 -4.64
C GLY A 30 -5.60 9.88 -4.74
N LEU A 31 -4.97 9.37 -3.67
CA LEU A 31 -4.43 8.01 -3.63
C LEU A 31 -5.53 6.96 -3.36
N LEU A 32 -6.66 7.37 -2.79
CA LEU A 32 -7.84 6.54 -2.58
C LEU A 32 -9.12 7.34 -2.85
N THR A 33 -9.81 7.06 -3.94
CA THR A 33 -11.11 7.70 -4.21
C THR A 33 -12.24 6.81 -3.69
N PRO A 34 -13.22 7.34 -2.94
CA PRO A 34 -14.36 6.54 -2.50
C PRO A 34 -15.18 6.05 -3.71
N SER A 35 -15.43 4.74 -3.77
CA SER A 35 -16.24 4.11 -4.82
C SER A 35 -17.68 4.62 -4.88
N GLY A 36 -18.20 5.19 -3.81
CA GLY A 36 -19.56 5.73 -3.81
C GLY A 36 -19.88 6.64 -2.63
N ARG A 37 -21.13 7.09 -2.61
CA ARG A 37 -21.71 7.84 -1.49
C ARG A 37 -23.05 7.25 -1.12
N SER A 38 -23.33 7.14 0.17
CA SER A 38 -24.65 6.73 0.65
C SER A 38 -25.66 7.86 0.46
N ALA A 39 -26.96 7.53 0.57
CA ALA A 39 -28.04 8.53 0.52
C ALA A 39 -27.90 9.64 1.57
N GLY A 40 -27.21 9.37 2.69
CA GLY A 40 -26.89 10.36 3.73
C GLY A 40 -25.61 11.16 3.49
N GLY A 41 -24.97 11.02 2.33
CA GLY A 41 -23.73 11.73 1.97
C GLY A 41 -22.43 11.12 2.53
N PHE A 42 -22.50 9.96 3.20
CA PHE A 42 -21.32 9.28 3.73
C PHE A 42 -20.51 8.62 2.60
N ARG A 43 -19.18 8.63 2.73
CA ARG A 43 -18.28 7.94 1.78
C ARG A 43 -18.41 6.44 1.93
N LEU A 44 -18.53 5.75 0.80
CA LEU A 44 -18.58 4.31 0.70
C LEU A 44 -17.38 3.80 -0.10
N TYR A 45 -16.85 2.67 0.34
CA TYR A 45 -15.65 2.04 -0.19
C TYR A 45 -15.94 0.57 -0.50
N THR A 46 -15.37 0.05 -1.56
CA THR A 46 -15.54 -1.36 -1.96
C THR A 46 -14.41 -2.24 -1.42
N ASP A 47 -14.50 -3.55 -1.61
CA ASP A 47 -13.36 -4.45 -1.33
C ASP A 47 -12.14 -4.12 -2.23
N ASP A 48 -12.36 -3.57 -3.43
CA ASP A 48 -11.28 -3.10 -4.30
C ASP A 48 -10.50 -1.93 -3.66
N ASP A 49 -11.21 -1.00 -3.01
CA ASP A 49 -10.61 0.08 -2.24
C ASP A 49 -9.83 -0.44 -1.03
N TYR A 50 -10.31 -1.50 -0.41
CA TYR A 50 -9.60 -2.20 0.67
C TYR A 50 -8.28 -2.81 0.17
N ASP A 51 -8.31 -3.50 -0.97
CA ASP A 51 -7.11 -4.12 -1.55
C ASP A 51 -6.07 -3.07 -1.97
N ARG A 52 -6.52 -1.93 -2.54
CA ARG A 52 -5.66 -0.76 -2.82
C ARG A 52 -4.97 -0.25 -1.55
N LEU A 53 -5.73 -0.07 -0.46
CA LEU A 53 -5.17 0.36 0.82
C LEU A 53 -4.18 -0.66 1.41
N MET A 54 -4.44 -1.95 1.23
CA MET A 54 -3.52 -3.01 1.65
C MET A 54 -2.22 -3.00 0.87
N LEU A 55 -2.26 -2.72 -0.42
CA LEU A 55 -1.05 -2.57 -1.21
C LEU A 55 -0.23 -1.36 -0.74
N ILE A 56 -0.86 -0.19 -0.58
CA ILE A 56 -0.21 1.03 -0.04
C ILE A 56 0.45 0.74 1.32
N ARG A 57 -0.25 0.03 2.21
CA ARG A 57 0.28 -0.35 3.53
C ARG A 57 1.54 -1.21 3.44
N ARG A 58 1.61 -2.14 2.48
CA ARG A 58 2.78 -3.02 2.25
C ARG A 58 3.97 -2.27 1.66
N MET A 59 3.73 -1.22 0.89
CA MET A 59 4.79 -0.38 0.32
C MET A 59 5.47 0.51 1.35
N LYS A 60 4.73 0.99 2.35
CA LYS A 60 5.27 1.90 3.37
C LYS A 60 6.55 1.41 4.09
N PRO A 61 6.64 0.18 4.61
CA PRO A 61 7.87 -0.32 5.25
C PRO A 61 9.04 -0.51 4.27
N LEU A 62 8.77 -0.62 2.96
CA LEU A 62 9.81 -0.69 1.92
C LEU A 62 10.34 0.69 1.53
N GLY A 63 9.85 1.77 2.16
CA GLY A 63 10.33 3.13 1.94
C GLY A 63 9.86 3.78 0.63
N TYR A 64 8.75 3.31 0.05
CA TYR A 64 8.15 3.97 -1.11
C TYR A 64 7.60 5.36 -0.75
N SER A 65 7.69 6.30 -1.67
CA SER A 65 7.01 7.59 -1.55
C SER A 65 5.52 7.46 -1.90
N LEU A 66 4.71 8.45 -1.51
CA LEU A 66 3.28 8.47 -1.88
C LEU A 66 3.08 8.54 -3.40
N GLU A 67 3.99 9.20 -4.11
CA GLU A 67 3.99 9.28 -5.57
C GLU A 67 4.21 7.90 -6.19
N GLN A 68 5.25 7.17 -5.73
CA GLN A 68 5.52 5.81 -6.20
C GLN A 68 4.38 4.82 -5.89
N MET A 69 3.69 5.01 -4.75
CA MET A 69 2.49 4.24 -4.43
C MET A 69 1.37 4.51 -5.45
N GLY A 70 1.15 5.77 -5.83
CA GLY A 70 0.17 6.14 -6.86
C GLY A 70 0.54 5.60 -8.24
N ASP A 71 1.82 5.61 -8.60
CA ASP A 71 2.32 5.04 -9.85
C ASP A 71 2.03 3.54 -9.97
N LEU A 72 2.28 2.77 -8.90
CA LEU A 72 1.96 1.34 -8.89
C LEU A 72 0.46 1.09 -9.04
N LEU A 73 -0.38 1.88 -8.35
CA LEU A 73 -1.83 1.76 -8.45
C LEU A 73 -2.32 2.06 -9.88
N ARG A 74 -1.79 3.10 -10.52
CA ARG A 74 -2.10 3.42 -11.91
C ARG A 74 -1.67 2.32 -12.88
N ALA A 75 -0.50 1.72 -12.67
CA ALA A 75 -0.03 0.59 -13.47
C ALA A 75 -0.95 -0.64 -13.31
N LEU A 76 -1.49 -0.89 -12.11
CA LEU A 76 -2.47 -1.95 -11.89
C LEU A 76 -3.81 -1.63 -12.56
N ASP A 77 -4.27 -0.39 -12.48
CA ASP A 77 -5.51 0.03 -13.12
C ASP A 77 -5.41 -0.06 -14.65
N SER A 78 -4.26 0.29 -15.25
CA SER A 78 -4.03 0.15 -16.70
C SER A 78 -3.98 -1.30 -17.18
N MET A 79 -3.57 -2.25 -16.33
CA MET A 79 -3.63 -3.68 -16.65
C MET A 79 -5.05 -4.27 -16.56
N ARG A 80 -5.96 -3.61 -15.82
CA ARG A 80 -7.36 -4.05 -15.67
C ARG A 80 -8.27 -3.51 -16.77
N CYS A 81 -7.88 -2.42 -17.42
CA CYS A 81 -8.56 -1.93 -18.61
C CYS A 81 -7.96 -2.63 -19.84
N ASP A 82 -8.79 -3.34 -20.61
CA ASP A 82 -8.40 -4.03 -21.86
C ASP A 82 -8.07 -3.07 -23.02
N ASP A 83 -7.51 -1.90 -22.73
CA ASP A 83 -7.04 -0.96 -23.74
C ASP A 83 -5.66 -1.37 -24.27
N GLU A 84 -5.30 -0.94 -25.48
CA GLU A 84 -4.05 -1.27 -26.21
C GLU A 84 -2.75 -0.93 -25.43
N THR A 85 -2.87 -0.27 -24.26
CA THR A 85 -1.83 0.10 -23.30
C THR A 85 -1.44 -1.01 -22.31
N GLY A 86 -2.00 -2.23 -22.41
CA GLY A 86 -1.63 -3.35 -21.53
C GLY A 86 -0.12 -3.66 -21.48
N THR A 87 0.62 -3.34 -22.54
CA THR A 87 2.10 -3.49 -22.59
C THR A 87 2.81 -2.52 -21.64
N ASP A 88 2.35 -1.26 -21.53
CA ASP A 88 2.95 -0.25 -20.66
C ASP A 88 2.74 -0.59 -19.17
N GLY A 89 1.55 -1.10 -18.82
CA GLY A 89 1.27 -1.57 -17.47
C GLY A 89 2.16 -2.74 -17.05
N ALA A 90 2.39 -3.70 -17.94
CA ALA A 90 3.26 -4.84 -17.70
C ALA A 90 4.73 -4.43 -17.50
N ILE A 91 5.22 -3.47 -18.29
CA ILE A 91 6.57 -2.92 -18.15
C ILE A 91 6.71 -2.23 -16.79
N ALA A 92 5.78 -1.33 -16.44
CA ALA A 92 5.79 -0.64 -15.14
C ALA A 92 5.77 -1.65 -13.97
N MET A 93 4.95 -2.70 -14.06
CA MET A 93 4.90 -3.76 -13.05
C MET A 93 6.24 -4.47 -12.89
N SER A 94 6.93 -4.79 -13.99
CA SER A 94 8.25 -5.40 -13.97
C SER A 94 9.29 -4.50 -13.28
N HIS A 95 9.24 -3.20 -13.54
CA HIS A 95 10.09 -2.22 -12.84
C HIS A 95 9.82 -2.19 -11.34
N PHE A 96 8.54 -2.17 -10.93
CA PHE A 96 8.18 -2.21 -9.51
C PHE A 96 8.62 -3.51 -8.83
N LEU A 97 8.53 -4.65 -9.51
CA LEU A 97 9.02 -5.93 -8.97
C LEU A 97 10.53 -5.88 -8.74
N THR A 98 11.28 -5.35 -9.70
CA THR A 98 12.75 -5.19 -9.59
C THR A 98 13.11 -4.26 -8.45
N ASP A 99 12.48 -3.09 -8.36
CA ASP A 99 12.71 -2.12 -7.29
C ASP A 99 12.33 -2.69 -5.91
N ALA A 100 11.24 -3.47 -5.81
CA ALA A 100 10.86 -4.13 -4.56
C ALA A 100 11.90 -5.18 -4.13
N GLN A 101 12.50 -5.90 -5.08
CA GLN A 101 13.58 -6.85 -4.80
C GLN A 101 14.85 -6.14 -4.33
N GLU A 102 15.22 -5.02 -4.94
CA GLU A 102 16.35 -4.20 -4.52
C GLU A 102 16.17 -3.63 -3.10
N ARG A 103 14.98 -3.09 -2.81
CA ARG A 103 14.65 -2.59 -1.46
C ARG A 103 14.68 -3.70 -0.42
N ARG A 104 14.18 -4.90 -0.76
CA ARG A 104 14.27 -6.07 0.10
C ARG A 104 15.74 -6.43 0.37
N ALA A 105 16.59 -6.45 -0.66
CA ALA A 105 18.01 -6.76 -0.48
C ALA A 105 18.69 -5.78 0.50
N LYS A 106 18.42 -4.47 0.35
CA LYS A 106 18.91 -3.44 1.29
C LYS A 106 18.41 -3.66 2.72
N LEU A 107 17.14 -4.02 2.90
CA LEU A 107 16.60 -4.33 4.23
C LEU A 107 17.24 -5.58 4.84
N THR A 108 17.54 -6.60 4.04
CA THR A 108 18.27 -7.78 4.50
C THR A 108 19.69 -7.44 4.93
N GLU A 109 20.39 -6.58 4.21
CA GLU A 109 21.72 -6.08 4.60
C GLU A 109 21.66 -5.31 5.93
N GLN A 110 20.65 -4.45 6.09
CA GLN A 110 20.45 -3.71 7.34
C GLN A 110 20.11 -4.63 8.51
N LEU A 111 19.30 -5.67 8.28
CA LEU A 111 19.01 -6.68 9.29
C LEU A 111 20.27 -7.41 9.73
N ALA A 112 21.11 -7.84 8.78
CA ALA A 112 22.37 -8.50 9.10
C ALA A 112 23.32 -7.60 9.91
N ALA A 113 23.39 -6.30 9.57
CA ALA A 113 24.17 -5.33 10.34
C ALA A 113 23.61 -5.12 11.76
N ALA A 114 22.29 -5.10 11.92
CA ALA A 114 21.65 -5.00 13.23
C ALA A 114 21.91 -6.25 14.08
N ASP A 115 21.81 -7.44 13.49
CA ASP A 115 22.09 -8.71 14.18
C ASP A 115 23.55 -8.81 14.63
N GLU A 116 24.49 -8.35 13.79
CA GLU A 116 25.91 -8.21 14.16
C GLU A 116 26.09 -7.30 15.37
N PHE A 117 25.48 -6.12 15.33
CA PHE A 117 25.57 -5.15 16.42
C PHE A 117 25.00 -5.69 17.73
N ILE A 118 23.84 -6.35 17.69
CA ILE A 118 23.22 -7.00 18.85
C ILE A 118 24.18 -8.05 19.43
N ARG A 119 24.77 -8.90 18.59
CA ARG A 119 25.71 -9.95 19.04
C ARG A 119 26.94 -9.37 19.73
N LEU A 120 27.51 -8.30 19.18
CA LEU A 120 28.66 -7.61 19.77
C LEU A 120 28.33 -7.04 21.15
N LEU A 121 27.16 -6.42 21.31
CA LEU A 121 26.72 -5.91 22.61
C LEU A 121 26.43 -7.03 23.61
N SER A 122 25.77 -8.11 23.20
CA SER A 122 25.48 -9.25 24.08
C SER A 122 26.76 -9.90 24.61
N ALA A 123 27.79 -10.05 23.78
CA ALA A 123 29.08 -10.59 24.19
C ALA A 123 29.80 -9.75 25.26
N HIS A 124 29.47 -8.46 25.37
CA HIS A 124 30.03 -7.55 26.36
C HIS A 124 29.27 -7.56 27.69
N ILE A 125 28.01 -7.99 27.70
CA ILE A 125 27.18 -8.10 28.92
C ILE A 125 27.49 -9.41 29.67
N GLU A 126 27.96 -10.44 28.96
CA GLU A 126 28.29 -11.75 29.53
C GLU A 126 29.73 -11.84 30.10
N GLN A 127 30.50 -10.74 30.08
CA GLN A 127 31.82 -10.61 30.72
C GLN A 127 31.73 -9.80 32.02
#